data_AF-A0A5J4PJ88-F1
#
_entry.id   AF-A0A5J4PJ88-F1
#
_cell.length_a   1.000
_cell.length_b   1.000
_cell.length_c   1.000
_cell.angle_alpha   90.00
_cell.angle_beta   90.00
_cell.angle_gamma   90.00
#
_symmetry.space_group_name_H-M   'P 1'
#
loop_
_entity.id
_entity.type
_entity.pdbx_description
1 polymer ?
#
loop_
_entity_poly.entity_id
_entity_poly.type
_entity_poly.pdbx_seq_one_letter_code
_entity_poly.pdbx_strand_id
1 'polypeptide(L)'
;CTDGQVSYKGYSIENNLKHIVLRADLKQYVKKGGYPIQHVNELHNRLKKWIAGSFWGVSTKYLQNYLNWFYMRDKFKHERITTEKMALASIHNTRHKTVPLQ
;
A
#
# COMPACT_ATOMS: atom_id res chain seq x y z
N CYS A 1 -4.14 10.43 2.06
CA CYS A 1 -4.02 11.76 1.44
C CYS A 1 -4.41 11.64 -0.03
N THR A 2 -5.21 12.55 -0.60
CA THR A 2 -5.63 12.48 -2.02
C THR A 2 -5.63 13.86 -2.67
N ASP A 3 -5.71 13.90 -4.00
CA ASP A 3 -5.80 15.11 -4.84
C ASP A 3 -7.14 15.87 -4.70
N GLY A 4 -8.13 15.26 -4.07
CA GLY A 4 -9.43 15.86 -3.75
C GLY A 4 -10.59 15.31 -4.56
N GLN A 5 -10.40 14.23 -5.32
CA GLN A 5 -11.49 13.57 -6.04
C GLN A 5 -12.63 13.13 -5.10
N VAL A 6 -13.87 13.34 -5.53
CA VAL A 6 -15.10 13.14 -4.74
C VAL A 6 -15.26 11.68 -4.27
N SER A 7 -14.81 10.72 -5.08
CA SER A 7 -14.83 9.29 -4.76
C SER A 7 -14.08 8.99 -3.45
N TYR A 8 -12.90 9.58 -3.25
CA TYR A 8 -12.12 9.37 -2.04
C TYR A 8 -12.74 10.01 -0.80
N LYS A 9 -13.52 11.08 -0.97
CA LYS A 9 -14.26 11.72 0.11
C LYS A 9 -15.38 10.81 0.62
N GLY A 10 -16.20 10.26 -0.29
CA GLY A 10 -17.26 9.31 0.05
C GLY A 10 -16.70 8.08 0.76
N TYR A 11 -15.70 7.44 0.15
CA TYR A 11 -15.04 6.27 0.73
C TYR A 11 -14.48 6.51 2.13
N SER A 12 -13.87 7.67 2.37
CA SER A 12 -13.29 7.98 3.68
C SER A 12 -14.36 8.16 4.76
N ILE A 13 -15.52 8.74 4.39
CA ILE A 13 -16.66 8.88 5.31
C ILE A 13 -17.24 7.51 5.65
N GLU A 14 -17.48 6.68 4.63
CA GLU A 14 -18.04 5.33 4.79
C GLU A 14 -17.17 4.43 5.67
N ASN A 15 -15.84 4.59 5.61
CA ASN A 15 -14.88 3.76 6.35
C ASN A 15 -14.36 4.43 7.63
N ASN A 16 -14.92 5.56 8.05
CA ASN A 16 -14.45 6.33 9.22
C ASN A 16 -12.94 6.64 9.20
N LEU A 17 -12.43 7.02 8.02
CA LEU A 17 -11.02 7.32 7.79
C LEU A 17 -10.79 8.83 7.77
N LYS A 18 -9.68 9.27 8.37
CA LYS A 18 -9.24 10.66 8.29
C LYS A 18 -8.81 11.00 6.85
N HIS A 19 -9.66 11.70 6.12
CA HIS A 19 -9.35 12.16 4.78
C HIS A 19 -8.51 13.43 4.80
N ILE A 20 -7.31 13.37 4.22
CA ILE A 20 -6.43 14.53 4.07
C ILE A 20 -6.36 14.88 2.59
N VAL A 21 -7.01 15.97 2.19
CA VAL A 21 -6.90 16.48 0.82
C VAL A 21 -5.64 17.33 0.68
N LEU A 22 -4.83 17.00 -0.32
CA LEU A 22 -3.65 17.72 -0.76
C LEU A 22 -4.04 18.53 -2.00
N ARG A 23 -3.87 19.84 -1.89
CA ARG A 23 -4.25 20.80 -2.92
C ARG A 23 -3.01 21.16 -3.74
N ALA A 24 -2.89 20.55 -4.91
CA ALA A 24 -1.76 20.78 -5.82
C ALA A 24 -1.71 22.23 -6.32
N ASP A 25 -2.87 22.86 -6.49
CA ASP A 25 -3.05 24.28 -6.80
C ASP A 25 -2.40 25.22 -5.77
N LEU A 26 -2.39 24.82 -4.50
CA LEU A 26 -1.72 25.57 -3.41
C LEU A 26 -0.28 25.12 -3.16
N LYS A 27 0.30 24.27 -4.02
CA LYS A 27 1.60 23.62 -3.79
C LYS A 27 1.68 22.89 -2.43
N GLN A 28 0.54 22.44 -1.90
CA GLN A 28 0.47 21.74 -0.62
C GLN A 28 0.67 20.23 -0.83
N TYR A 29 1.93 19.80 -0.79
CA TYR A 29 2.31 18.40 -0.95
C TYR A 29 2.48 17.64 0.37
N VAL A 30 2.48 18.36 1.50
CA VAL A 30 2.66 17.81 2.85
C VAL A 30 1.68 18.50 3.81
N LYS A 31 0.92 17.71 4.58
CA LYS A 31 0.12 18.18 5.72
C LYS A 31 0.60 17.48 6.99
N LYS A 32 0.57 18.19 8.12
CA LYS A 32 1.10 17.73 9.42
C LYS A 32 0.51 16.35 9.79
N GLY A 33 1.36 15.34 9.89
CA GLY A 33 0.99 13.95 10.24
C GLY A 33 0.55 13.05 9.08
N GLY A 34 0.59 13.52 7.83
CA GLY A 34 0.34 12.68 6.64
C GLY A 34 1.63 12.32 5.88
N TYR A 35 1.61 11.21 5.14
CA TYR A 35 2.70 10.88 4.22
C TYR A 35 2.74 11.87 3.03
N PRO A 36 3.93 12.35 2.62
CA PRO A 36 4.09 13.13 1.40
C PRO A 36 3.61 12.35 0.18
N ILE A 37 2.94 13.02 -0.77
CA ILE A 37 2.44 12.36 -1.99
C ILE A 37 3.58 11.73 -2.80
N GLN A 38 4.77 12.33 -2.77
CA GLN A 38 5.95 11.81 -3.44
C GLN A 38 6.36 10.44 -2.88
N HIS A 39 6.30 10.26 -1.56
CA HIS A 39 6.63 8.99 -0.92
C HIS A 39 5.62 7.89 -1.30
N VAL A 40 4.33 8.24 -1.40
CA VAL A 40 3.27 7.33 -1.87
C VAL A 40 3.49 6.95 -3.33
N ASN A 41 3.81 7.92 -4.19
CA ASN A 41 4.09 7.68 -5.60
C ASN A 41 5.34 6.81 -5.79
N GLU A 42 6.38 7.04 -4.99
CA GLU A 42 7.59 6.23 -5.03
C GLU A 42 7.31 4.78 -4.59
N LEU A 43 6.57 4.59 -3.50
CA LEU A 43 6.11 3.28 -3.05
C LEU A 43 5.30 2.55 -4.14
N HIS A 44 4.36 3.24 -4.77
CA HIS A 44 3.55 2.69 -5.86
C HIS A 44 4.42 2.28 -7.05
N ASN A 45 5.40 3.11 -7.44
CA ASN A 45 6.32 2.79 -8.53
C ASN A 45 7.18 1.57 -8.21
N ARG A 46 7.69 1.44 -6.97
CA ARG A 46 8.43 0.25 -6.52
C ARG A 46 7.58 -1.01 -6.58
N LEU A 47 6.32 -0.94 -6.11
CA LEU A 47 5.37 -2.04 -6.18
C LEU A 47 5.11 -2.45 -7.63
N LYS A 48 4.79 -1.48 -8.51
CA LYS A 48 4.50 -1.73 -9.93
C LYS A 48 5.68 -2.40 -10.63
N LYS A 49 6.89 -1.88 -10.45
CA LYS A 49 8.12 -2.47 -11.02
C LYS A 49 8.37 -3.88 -10.50
N TRP A 50 8.17 -4.11 -9.20
CA TRP A 50 8.35 -5.44 -8.60
C TRP A 50 7.37 -6.45 -9.19
N ILE A 51 6.07 -6.09 -9.27
CA ILE A 51 5.04 -6.96 -9.85
C ILE A 51 5.37 -7.29 -11.32
N ALA A 52 5.64 -6.27 -12.13
CA ALA A 52 5.91 -6.43 -13.56
C ALA A 52 7.20 -7.23 -13.85
N GLY A 53 8.22 -7.08 -13.00
CA GLY A 53 9.50 -7.79 -13.18
C GLY A 53 9.53 -9.20 -12.59
N SER A 54 8.66 -9.52 -11.64
CA SER A 54 8.72 -10.78 -10.89
C SER A 54 7.67 -11.81 -11.33
N PHE A 55 6.59 -11.39 -11.99
CA PHE A 55 5.46 -12.27 -12.30
C PHE A 55 4.97 -12.11 -13.75
N TRP A 56 4.64 -13.23 -14.40
CA TRP A 56 4.12 -13.29 -15.77
C TRP A 56 2.61 -13.61 -15.77
N GLY A 57 1.84 -12.76 -15.10
CA GLY A 57 0.40 -12.96 -14.90
C GLY A 57 0.03 -12.90 -13.42
N VAL A 58 -0.69 -11.86 -13.03
CA VAL A 58 -1.08 -11.60 -11.64
C VAL A 58 -2.57 -11.83 -11.52
N SER A 59 -2.96 -12.81 -10.69
CA SER A 59 -4.38 -13.04 -10.40
C SER A 59 -4.83 -12.13 -9.26
N THR A 60 -5.95 -11.43 -9.47
CA THR A 60 -6.57 -10.58 -8.45
C THR A 60 -6.97 -11.38 -7.20
N LYS A 61 -7.23 -12.69 -7.34
CA LYS A 61 -7.51 -13.62 -6.22
C LYS A 61 -6.42 -13.63 -5.15
N TYR A 62 -5.16 -13.40 -5.54
CA TYR A 62 -4.01 -13.46 -4.62
C TYR A 62 -3.39 -12.07 -4.37
N LEU A 63 -4.11 -10.98 -4.68
CA LEU A 63 -3.60 -9.61 -4.55
C LEU A 63 -3.01 -9.32 -3.17
N GLN A 64 -3.72 -9.72 -2.12
CA GLN A 64 -3.26 -9.53 -0.73
C GLN A 64 -1.94 -10.25 -0.45
N ASN A 65 -1.74 -11.44 -1.01
CA ASN A 65 -0.51 -12.22 -0.83
C ASN A 65 0.67 -11.51 -1.50
N TYR A 66 0.48 -10.98 -2.71
CA TYR A 66 1.52 -10.18 -3.38
C TYR A 66 1.87 -8.92 -2.58
N LEU A 67 0.86 -8.22 -2.04
CA LEU A 67 1.08 -7.03 -1.21
C LEU A 67 1.84 -7.35 0.08
N ASN A 68 1.50 -8.45 0.75
CA ASN A 68 2.19 -8.87 1.97
C ASN A 68 3.66 -9.22 1.69
N TRP A 69 3.93 -9.92 0.59
CA TRP A 69 5.29 -10.24 0.18
C TRP A 69 6.07 -8.96 -0.17
N PHE A 70 5.47 -8.06 -0.94
CA PHE A 70 6.09 -6.77 -1.25
C PHE A 70 6.43 -5.99 0.02
N TYR A 71 5.52 -5.93 1.00
CA TYR A 71 5.75 -5.25 2.26
C TYR A 71 6.94 -5.83 3.04
N MET A 72 7.00 -7.16 3.17
CA MET A 72 8.14 -7.81 3.86
C MET A 72 9.45 -7.57 3.11
N ARG A 73 9.42 -7.64 1.78
CA ARG A 73 10.59 -7.33 0.95
C ARG A 73 11.06 -5.89 1.12
N ASP A 74 10.17 -4.90 1.10
CA ASP A 74 10.55 -3.47 1.24
C ASP A 74 10.99 -3.15 2.68
N LYS A 75 10.41 -3.81 3.69
CA LYS A 75 10.77 -3.66 5.10
C LYS A 75 12.18 -4.18 5.39
N PHE A 76 12.52 -5.36 4.86
CA PHE A 76 13.77 -6.05 5.14
C PHE A 76 14.83 -5.89 4.04
N LYS A 77 14.65 -4.96 3.10
CA LYS A 77 15.57 -4.76 1.96
C LYS A 77 17.02 -4.44 2.34
N HIS A 78 17.25 -3.99 3.57
CA HIS A 78 18.59 -3.67 4.10
C HIS A 78 19.08 -4.72 5.12
N GLU A 79 18.30 -5.76 5.39
CA GLU A 79 18.63 -6.80 6.35
C GLU A 79 18.97 -8.10 5.62
N ARG A 80 19.98 -8.83 6.11
CA ARG A 80 20.29 -10.18 5.64
C ARG A 80 19.34 -11.17 6.29
N ILE A 81 18.09 -11.18 5.83
CA ILE A 81 17.06 -12.12 6.27
C ILE A 81 16.88 -13.21 5.20
N THR A 82 16.76 -14.46 5.66
CA THR A 82 16.49 -15.60 4.78
C THR A 82 15.05 -15.58 4.28
N THR A 83 14.83 -16.12 3.07
CA THR A 83 13.51 -16.21 2.43
C THR A 83 12.48 -16.90 3.33
N GLU A 84 12.90 -17.91 4.11
CA GLU A 84 12.06 -18.62 5.08
C GLU A 84 11.51 -17.69 6.17
N LYS A 85 12.36 -16.85 6.74
CA LYS A 85 11.94 -15.86 7.75
C LYS A 85 10.99 -14.81 7.16
N MET A 86 11.20 -14.40 5.91
CA MET A 86 10.26 -13.50 5.21
C MET A 86 8.91 -14.17 4.95
N ALA A 87 8.91 -15.44 4.56
CA ALA A 87 7.69 -16.21 4.31
C ALA A 87 6.86 -16.37 5.59
N LEU A 88 7.51 -16.75 6.71
CA LEU A 88 6.87 -16.84 8.02
C LEU A 88 6.25 -15.50 8.43
N ALA A 89 7.00 -14.40 8.32
CA ALA A 89 6.48 -13.06 8.64
C ALA A 89 5.28 -12.65 7.77
N SER A 90 5.28 -13.02 6.48
CA SER A 90 4.21 -12.71 5.54
C SER A 90 2.89 -13.42 5.89
N ILE A 91 2.98 -14.68 6.36
CA ILE A 91 1.83 -15.51 6.77
C ILE A 91 1.16 -14.96 8.04
N HIS A 92 1.94 -14.41 8.97
CA HIS A 92 1.38 -13.78 10.17
C HIS A 92 0.65 -12.46 9.87
N ASN A 93 1.09 -11.72 8.86
CA ASN A 93 0.47 -10.45 8.45
C ASN A 93 -0.87 -10.64 7.69
N THR A 94 -1.10 -11.81 7.09
CA THR A 94 -2.38 -12.16 6.41
C THR A 94 -3.59 -12.27 7.35
N ARG A 95 -3.42 -12.30 8.67
CA ARG A 95 -4.55 -12.47 9.62
C ARG A 95 -5.28 -11.17 9.97
N HIS A 96 -4.94 -10.03 9.37
CA HIS A 96 -5.73 -8.81 9.53
C HIS A 96 -6.98 -8.86 8.62
N LYS A 97 -8.08 -9.34 9.22
CA LYS A 97 -9.50 -9.22 8.82
C LYS A 97 -9.77 -9.26 7.30
N THR A 98 -9.93 -10.46 6.76
CA THR A 98 -10.91 -10.65 5.69
C THR A 98 -12.28 -10.24 6.23
N VAL A 99 -12.76 -9.06 5.84
CA VAL A 99 -14.18 -8.71 5.99
C VAL A 99 -14.97 -9.71 5.14
N PRO A 100 -15.88 -10.51 5.70
CA PRO A 100 -16.72 -11.38 4.89
C PRO A 100 -17.58 -10.51 3.98
N LEU A 101 -17.59 -10.82 2.69
CA LEU A 101 -18.56 -10.27 1.74
C LEU A 101 -19.94 -10.72 2.22
N GLN A 102 -20.78 -9.77 2.65
CA GLN A 102 -22.22 -9.96 2.77
C GLN A 102 -22.85 -9.97 1.38
#